data_AF-A0A1Q9XZ40-F1
#
_entry.id   AF-A0A1Q9XZ40-F1
#
_cell.length_a   1.000
_cell.length_b   1.000
_cell.length_c   1.000
_cell.angle_alpha   90.00
_cell.angle_beta   90.00
_cell.angle_gamma   90.00
#
_symmetry.space_group_name_H-M   'P 1'
#
loop_
_entity.id
_entity.type
_entity.pdbx_description
1 polymer ?
#
loop_
_entity_poly.entity_id
_entity_poly.type
_entity_poly.pdbx_seq_one_letter_code
_entity_poly.pdbx_strand_id
1 'polypeptide(L)'
;MSVVAVQVCMEWVSTDSSMTCTQLGWQQAYLIPPEAAGYVDILVSGGFSPEAFAVGFGGTLLVFAIGLSGGMVASILRRMR
;
A
#
# COMPACT_ATOMS: atom_id res chain seq x y z
N MET A 1 -19.98 2.07 0.90
CA MET A 1 -19.40 3.42 1.08
C MET A 1 -20.54 4.38 1.32
N SER A 2 -20.66 4.94 2.53
CA SER A 2 -21.67 5.95 2.85
C SER A 2 -21.05 7.34 2.75
N VAL A 3 -21.75 8.26 2.10
CA VAL A 3 -21.39 9.68 2.10
C VAL A 3 -21.80 10.26 3.45
N VAL A 4 -20.92 11.04 4.07
CA VAL A 4 -21.15 11.67 5.37
C VAL A 4 -20.72 13.13 5.31
N ALA A 5 -21.47 13.96 6.03
CA ALA A 5 -21.15 15.37 6.19
C ALA A 5 -20.01 15.53 7.20
N VAL A 6 -18.87 16.04 6.76
CA VAL A 6 -17.74 16.39 7.61
C VAL A 6 -17.57 17.90 7.64
N GLN A 7 -17.28 18.43 8.82
CA GLN A 7 -16.96 19.85 8.97
C GLN A 7 -15.49 20.05 8.64
N VAL A 8 -15.20 20.91 7.68
CA VAL A 8 -13.85 21.22 7.22
C VAL A 8 -13.60 22.72 7.30
N CYS A 9 -12.34 23.10 7.43
CA CYS A 9 -11.94 24.49 7.30
C CYS A 9 -11.89 24.89 5.82
N MET A 10 -12.68 25.88 5.45
CA MET A 10 -12.79 26.42 4.09
C MET A 10 -11.81 27.56 3.83
N GLU A 11 -11.45 28.30 4.88
CA GLU A 11 -10.55 29.44 4.79
C GLU A 11 -9.55 29.44 5.95
N TRP A 12 -8.27 29.57 5.58
CA TRP A 12 -7.15 29.57 6.51
C TRP A 12 -6.45 30.93 6.45
N VAL A 13 -6.16 31.49 7.61
CA VAL A 13 -5.35 32.70 7.74
C VAL A 13 -4.05 32.36 8.43
N SER A 14 -2.95 32.72 7.78
CA SER A 14 -1.59 32.62 8.34
C SER A 14 -1.29 33.89 9.14
N THR A 15 -0.95 33.75 10.41
CA THR A 15 -0.46 34.85 11.25
C THR A 15 0.71 34.37 12.07
N ASP A 16 1.83 35.10 11.97
CA ASP A 16 3.06 34.90 12.75
C ASP A 16 3.41 33.43 13.03
N SER A 17 3.62 32.66 11.95
CA SER A 17 3.97 31.23 11.95
C SER A 17 2.88 30.23 12.38
N SER A 18 1.66 30.69 12.64
CA SER A 18 0.50 29.83 12.92
C SER A 18 -0.53 29.89 11.79
N MET A 19 -1.21 28.77 11.55
CA MET A 19 -2.36 28.70 10.65
C MET A 19 -3.62 28.62 11.50
N THR A 20 -4.51 29.59 11.35
CA THR A 20 -5.80 29.62 12.06
C THR A 20 -6.94 29.47 11.06
N CYS A 21 -7.92 28.65 11.42
CA CYS A 21 -9.12 28.48 10.61
C CYS A 21 -10.10 29.63 10.90
N THR A 22 -10.52 30.36 9.87
CA THR A 22 -11.47 31.48 10.02
C THR A 22 -12.89 31.12 9.58
N GLN A 23 -13.03 30.17 8.65
CA GLN A 23 -14.33 29.77 8.13
C GLN A 23 -14.48 28.25 8.09
N LEU A 24 -15.48 27.73 8.80
CA LEU A 24 -15.88 26.33 8.77
C LEU A 24 -17.02 26.12 7.76
N GLY A 25 -16.99 24.99 7.04
CA GLY A 25 -18.03 24.58 6.11
C GLY A 25 -18.30 23.08 6.19
N TRP A 26 -19.50 22.67 5.79
CA TRP A 26 -19.86 21.26 5.69
C TRP A 26 -19.60 20.75 4.29
N GLN A 27 -18.88 19.65 4.18
CA GLN A 27 -18.61 18.97 2.92
C GLN A 27 -19.08 17.52 2.99
N GLN A 28 -19.58 17.02 1.87
CA GLN A 28 -19.93 15.61 1.72
C GLN A 28 -18.67 14.85 1.33
N ALA A 29 -18.21 13.94 2.19
CA ALA A 29 -17.02 13.15 1.94
C ALA A 29 -17.29 11.66 2.17
N TYR A 30 -16.48 10.83 1.51
CA TYR A 30 -16.38 9.41 1.82
C TYR A 30 -15.36 9.23 2.94
N LEU A 31 -15.81 8.82 4.12
CA LEU A 31 -14.88 8.44 5.18
C LEU A 31 -14.29 7.08 4.87
N ILE A 32 -12.96 7.02 4.95
CA ILE A 32 -12.22 5.79 4.80
C ILE A 32 -11.91 5.31 6.23
N PRO A 33 -12.27 4.06 6.55
CA PRO A 33 -11.96 3.48 7.84
C PRO A 33 -10.44 3.48 8.10
N PRO A 34 -9.96 3.75 9.34
CA PRO A 34 -8.53 3.82 9.63
C PRO A 34 -7.79 2.50 9.34
N GLU A 35 -8.45 1.35 9.43
CA GLU A 35 -7.85 0.06 9.03
C GLU A 35 -7.59 -0.04 7.52
N ALA A 36 -8.31 0.74 6.70
CA ALA A 36 -8.13 0.79 5.26
C ALA A 36 -7.16 1.88 4.78
N ALA A 37 -6.61 2.70 5.70
CA ALA A 37 -5.72 3.81 5.36
C ALA A 37 -4.49 3.38 4.53
N GLY A 38 -3.90 2.21 4.84
CA GLY A 38 -2.75 1.67 4.10
C GLY A 38 -3.06 1.32 2.63
N TYR A 39 -4.28 0.83 2.34
CA TYR A 39 -4.70 0.53 0.97
C TYR A 39 -5.01 1.80 0.16
N VAL A 40 -5.41 2.87 0.83
CA VAL A 40 -5.70 4.16 0.19
C VAL A 40 -4.43 4.92 -0.15
N ASP A 41 -3.41 4.86 0.70
CA ASP A 41 -2.10 5.44 0.38
C ASP A 41 -1.50 4.75 -0.87
N ILE A 42 -1.70 3.44 -1.01
CA ILE A 42 -1.36 2.71 -2.23
C ILE A 42 -2.18 3.20 -3.44
N LEU A 43 -3.50 3.42 -3.27
CA LEU A 43 -4.42 3.82 -4.35
C LEU A 43 -4.23 5.27 -4.83
N VAL A 44 -3.91 6.19 -3.92
CA VAL A 44 -3.84 7.64 -4.18
C VAL A 44 -2.41 8.07 -4.52
N SER A 45 -1.41 7.47 -3.90
CA SER A 45 0.00 7.85 -4.01
C SER A 45 0.78 7.00 -5.01
N GLY A 46 0.16 5.94 -5.58
CA GLY A 46 0.83 4.99 -6.47
C GLY A 46 1.76 4.02 -5.72
N GLY A 47 1.35 3.57 -4.52
CA GLY A 47 2.16 2.73 -3.65
C GLY A 47 2.22 1.25 -4.07
N PHE A 48 3.09 0.50 -3.41
CA PHE A 48 3.32 -0.94 -3.65
C PHE A 48 2.49 -1.76 -2.65
N SER A 49 1.66 -2.72 -3.10
CA SER A 49 1.02 -3.69 -2.20
C SER A 49 2.03 -4.75 -1.75
N PRO A 50 2.32 -4.86 -0.43
CA PRO A 50 3.22 -5.89 0.08
C PRO A 50 2.72 -7.31 -0.22
N GLU A 51 1.40 -7.52 -0.19
CA GLU A 51 0.80 -8.82 -0.49
C GLU A 51 0.99 -9.18 -1.97
N ALA A 52 0.73 -8.24 -2.88
CA ALA A 52 0.95 -8.45 -4.32
C ALA A 52 2.43 -8.68 -4.64
N PHE A 53 3.35 -7.99 -3.96
CA PHE A 53 4.78 -8.23 -4.05
C PHE A 53 5.17 -9.67 -3.67
N ALA A 54 4.67 -10.12 -2.52
CA ALA A 54 4.99 -11.44 -1.98
C ALA A 54 4.49 -12.55 -2.91
N VAL A 55 3.28 -12.42 -3.44
CA VAL A 55 2.71 -13.39 -4.39
C VAL A 55 3.47 -13.37 -5.72
N GLY A 56 3.71 -12.20 -6.30
CA GLY A 56 4.36 -12.09 -7.61
C GLY A 56 5.87 -12.36 -7.55
N PHE A 57 6.63 -11.42 -7.00
CA PHE A 57 8.08 -11.49 -6.97
C PHE A 57 8.58 -12.59 -6.03
N GLY A 58 8.03 -12.66 -4.82
CA GLY A 58 8.38 -13.70 -3.85
C GLY A 58 8.08 -15.10 -4.34
N GLY A 59 6.89 -15.32 -4.92
CA GLY A 59 6.52 -16.58 -5.55
C GLY A 59 7.46 -16.99 -6.69
N THR A 60 7.86 -16.04 -7.55
CA THR A 60 8.80 -16.31 -8.65
C THR A 60 10.17 -16.76 -8.12
N LEU A 61 10.71 -16.07 -7.11
CA LEU A 61 11.99 -16.46 -6.49
C LEU A 61 11.91 -17.84 -5.83
N LEU A 62 10.78 -18.17 -5.20
CA LEU A 62 10.58 -19.48 -4.58
C LEU A 62 10.62 -20.61 -5.61
N VAL A 63 9.88 -20.47 -6.71
CA VAL A 63 9.87 -21.46 -7.80
C VAL A 63 11.27 -21.61 -8.41
N PHE A 64 11.98 -20.49 -8.59
CA PHE A 64 13.36 -20.50 -9.06
C PHE A 64 14.27 -21.29 -8.12
N ALA A 65 14.21 -21.04 -6.81
CA ALA A 65 15.03 -21.73 -5.82
C ALA A 65 14.75 -23.24 -5.78
N ILE A 66 13.48 -23.65 -5.90
CA ILE A 66 13.08 -25.07 -6.00
C ILE A 66 13.65 -25.71 -7.27
N GLY A 67 13.53 -25.06 -8.42
CA GLY A 67 14.06 -25.56 -9.68
C GLY A 67 15.59 -25.69 -9.66
N LEU A 68 16.28 -24.69 -9.10
CA LEU A 68 17.73 -24.66 -8.98
C LEU A 68 18.23 -25.82 -8.09
N SER A 69 17.65 -25.96 -6.90
CA SER A 69 18.04 -27.01 -5.94
C SER A 69 17.74 -28.41 -6.47
N GLY A 70 16.57 -28.62 -7.08
CA GLY A 70 16.23 -29.89 -7.73
C GLY A 70 17.18 -30.24 -8.88
N GLY A 71 17.50 -29.27 -9.74
CA GLY A 71 18.46 -29.43 -10.83
C GLY A 71 19.87 -29.77 -10.34
N MET A 72 20.32 -29.13 -9.24
CA MET A 72 21.61 -29.39 -8.63
C MET A 72 21.71 -30.82 -8.08
N VAL A 73 20.69 -31.29 -7.36
CA VAL A 73 20.63 -32.67 -6.86
C VAL A 73 20.64 -33.67 -8.02
N ALA A 74 19.84 -33.44 -9.06
CA ALA A 74 19.81 -34.31 -10.24
C ALA A 74 21.18 -34.36 -10.95
N SER A 75 21.88 -33.25 -11.04
CA SER A 75 23.23 -33.17 -11.61
C SER A 75 24.24 -34.02 -10.82
N ILE A 76 24.20 -33.94 -9.49
CA ILE A 76 25.06 -34.74 -8.61
C ILE A 76 24.77 -36.23 -8.78
N LEU A 77 23.50 -36.64 -8.76
CA LEU A 77 23.08 -38.03 -8.95
C LEU A 77 23.55 -38.60 -10.29
N ARG A 78 23.50 -37.80 -11.37
CA ARG A 78 24.01 -38.21 -12.69
C ARG A 78 25.51 -38.42 -12.73
N ARG A 79 26.29 -37.72 -11.90
CA ARG A 79 27.75 -37.86 -11.85
C ARG A 79 28.23 -39.07 -11.03
N MET A 80 27.36 -39.61 -10.18
CA MET A 80 27.68 -40.78 -9.35
C MET A 80 27.36 -42.12 -10.02
N ARG A 81 26.72 -42.08 -11.20
CA ARG A 81 26.34 -43.25 -11.99
C ARG A 81 27.26 -43.37 -13.19
#